data_AF-A0A351NUJ3-F1
#
_entry.id   AF-A0A351NUJ3-F1
#
_cell.length_a   1.000
_cell.length_b   1.000
_cell.length_c   1.000
_cell.angle_alpha   90.00
_cell.angle_beta   90.00
_cell.angle_gamma   90.00
#
_symmetry.space_group_name_H-M   'P 1'
#
loop_
_entity.id
_entity.type
_entity.pdbx_description
1 polymer ?
#
loop_
_entity_poly.entity_id
_entity_poly.type
_entity_poly.pdbx_seq_one_letter_code
_entity_poly.pdbx_strand_id
1 'polypeptide(L)'
;PIDSEHNAIFQCLPINKRLSLAGVNKILLSASGGPFKGLTLADMKNVTPEQACAHPNWSMGNKISVDSASMMNKGLELIEACWLFDVNPTQIDIVVHPQSVIHSLVQYVDGSVLAQMGHPDMRTPIAHALAWPERIVSGVDNLNLIEVARLDFEAPDLINFPCLVLALEAARLGQNAPAVLNAANEVAVEAFLQGRIDFTQIAEVVQESMFNFNFTEPDTLELVQDTDIKARRASATYISRIER
;
A
#
# COMPACT_ATOMS: atom_id res chain seq x y z
N PRO A 1 4.57 -8.45 -11.58
CA PRO A 1 3.75 -8.06 -10.40
C PRO A 1 2.27 -8.35 -10.64
N ILE A 2 1.56 -8.92 -9.66
CA ILE A 2 0.12 -9.23 -9.76
C ILE A 2 -0.73 -8.16 -9.08
N ASP A 3 -0.23 -7.54 -8.01
CA ASP A 3 -0.86 -6.38 -7.39
C ASP A 3 -1.22 -5.32 -8.46
N SER A 4 -2.42 -4.74 -8.36
CA SER A 4 -2.99 -3.90 -9.42
C SER A 4 -2.12 -2.72 -9.76
N GLU A 5 -1.58 -2.05 -8.75
CA GLU A 5 -0.79 -0.84 -8.86
C GLU A 5 0.57 -1.13 -9.50
N HIS A 6 1.27 -2.15 -9.01
CA HIS A 6 2.57 -2.53 -9.59
C HIS A 6 2.41 -3.16 -10.98
N ASN A 7 1.32 -3.87 -11.23
CA ASN A 7 1.01 -4.38 -12.58
C ASN A 7 0.76 -3.23 -13.55
N ALA A 8 0.05 -2.19 -13.12
CA ALA A 8 -0.16 -0.96 -13.89
C ALA A 8 1.15 -0.23 -14.19
N ILE A 9 2.01 -0.04 -13.18
CA ILE A 9 3.35 0.54 -13.36
C ILE A 9 4.13 -0.27 -14.38
N PHE A 10 4.20 -1.59 -14.22
CA PHE A 10 4.93 -2.48 -15.12
C PHE A 10 4.43 -2.39 -16.56
N GLN A 11 3.11 -2.30 -16.78
CA GLN A 11 2.53 -2.12 -18.12
C GLN A 11 2.87 -0.77 -18.76
N CYS A 12 3.18 0.23 -17.94
CA CYS A 12 3.58 1.56 -18.39
C CYS A 12 5.10 1.72 -18.57
N LEU A 13 5.91 0.74 -18.17
CA LEU A 13 7.37 0.79 -18.34
C LEU A 13 7.82 0.42 -19.76
N PRO A 14 8.98 0.93 -20.23
CA PRO A 14 9.50 0.58 -21.56
C PRO A 14 9.91 -0.90 -21.63
N ILE A 15 9.63 -1.56 -22.76
CA ILE A 15 9.77 -3.02 -22.95
C ILE A 15 11.23 -3.49 -23.12
N ASN A 16 12.23 -2.66 -22.85
CA ASN A 16 13.63 -3.03 -23.07
C ASN A 16 14.14 -3.93 -21.92
N LYS A 17 14.96 -4.95 -22.23
CA LYS A 17 15.31 -6.11 -21.38
C LYS A 17 16.06 -5.85 -20.05
N ARG A 18 16.15 -4.60 -19.62
CA ARG A 18 16.51 -4.25 -18.24
C ARG A 18 15.35 -3.43 -17.73
N LEU A 19 15.01 -3.57 -16.45
CA LEU A 19 14.19 -2.62 -15.67
C LEU A 19 14.89 -1.24 -15.64
N SER A 20 15.26 -0.73 -16.82
CA SER A 20 15.96 0.50 -17.03
C SER A 20 14.85 1.52 -17.02
N LEU A 21 14.79 2.26 -15.94
CA LEU A 21 14.05 3.50 -15.77
C LEU A 21 14.52 4.59 -16.75
N ALA A 22 15.01 4.21 -17.95
CA ALA A 22 15.55 5.11 -18.94
C ALA A 22 14.45 6.08 -19.39
N GLY A 23 14.59 7.32 -18.90
CA GLY A 23 13.62 8.36 -19.11
C GLY A 23 12.45 8.36 -18.12
N VAL A 24 12.34 7.40 -17.19
CA VAL A 24 11.37 7.46 -16.08
C VAL A 24 11.87 8.46 -15.05
N ASN A 25 11.03 9.47 -14.77
CA ASN A 25 11.28 10.47 -13.74
C ASN A 25 10.67 10.06 -12.40
N LYS A 26 9.42 9.59 -12.41
CA LYS A 26 8.65 9.31 -11.19
C LYS A 26 7.59 8.24 -11.40
N ILE A 27 7.30 7.49 -10.35
CA ILE A 27 6.10 6.64 -10.26
C ILE A 27 5.01 7.42 -9.52
N LEU A 28 3.79 7.41 -10.04
CA LEU A 28 2.61 7.89 -9.33
C LEU A 28 1.77 6.68 -8.91
N LEU A 29 1.89 6.32 -7.63
CA LEU A 29 1.22 5.18 -7.02
C LEU A 29 -0.17 5.62 -6.55
N SER A 30 -1.21 5.22 -7.29
CA SER A 30 -2.57 5.65 -6.98
C SER A 30 -3.16 4.88 -5.79
N ALA A 31 -3.99 5.52 -4.97
CA ALA A 31 -4.70 4.91 -3.84
C ALA A 31 -6.19 5.25 -3.87
N SER A 32 -7.09 4.36 -3.42
CA SER A 32 -8.52 4.70 -3.30
C SER A 32 -8.80 5.76 -2.20
N GLY A 33 -7.94 5.81 -1.17
CA GLY A 33 -8.15 6.57 0.07
C GLY A 33 -8.91 5.81 1.15
N GLY A 34 -9.40 4.59 0.84
CA GLY A 34 -10.11 3.74 1.79
C GLY A 34 -11.49 4.29 2.22
N PRO A 35 -12.21 3.55 3.10
CA PRO A 35 -13.53 3.96 3.59
C PRO A 35 -13.54 5.23 4.45
N PHE A 36 -12.40 5.64 5.01
CA PHE A 36 -12.29 6.78 5.92
C PHE A 36 -11.73 8.04 5.25
N LYS A 37 -11.65 8.05 3.92
CA LYS A 37 -11.26 9.23 3.14
C LYS A 37 -12.07 10.46 3.58
N GLY A 38 -11.37 11.52 4.00
CA GLY A 38 -11.97 12.78 4.46
C GLY A 38 -12.39 12.82 5.93
N LEU A 39 -12.19 11.73 6.69
CA LEU A 39 -12.38 11.71 8.14
C LEU A 39 -11.12 12.18 8.88
N THR A 40 -11.32 12.81 10.04
CA THR A 40 -10.22 13.16 10.94
C THR A 40 -9.87 12.00 11.88
N LEU A 41 -8.69 12.04 12.51
CA LEU A 41 -8.35 11.10 13.59
C LEU A 41 -9.40 11.07 14.71
N ALA A 42 -10.02 12.21 15.01
CA ALA A 42 -11.06 12.29 16.02
C ALA A 42 -12.33 11.52 15.60
N ASP A 43 -12.71 11.62 14.33
CA ASP A 43 -13.84 10.86 13.76
C ASP A 43 -13.53 9.36 13.73
N MET A 44 -12.27 9.00 13.48
CA MET A 44 -11.81 7.61 13.39
C MET A 44 -11.60 6.91 14.74
N LYS A 45 -11.68 7.63 15.86
CA LYS A 45 -11.40 7.06 17.19
C LYS A 45 -12.29 5.85 17.54
N ASN A 46 -13.57 5.91 17.16
CA ASN A 46 -14.56 4.90 17.55
C ASN A 46 -15.05 4.04 16.37
N VAL A 47 -14.31 4.01 15.26
CA VAL A 47 -14.70 3.16 14.12
C VAL A 47 -14.53 1.69 14.46
N THR A 48 -15.41 0.88 13.90
CA THR A 48 -15.49 -0.56 14.14
C THR A 48 -14.74 -1.35 13.06
N PRO A 49 -14.35 -2.61 13.35
CA PRO A 49 -13.83 -3.53 12.33
C PRO A 49 -14.73 -3.65 11.10
N GLU A 50 -16.05 -3.69 11.29
CA GLU A 50 -17.03 -3.77 10.20
C GLU A 50 -16.98 -2.52 9.30
N GLN A 51 -16.86 -1.33 9.89
CA GLN A 51 -16.71 -0.09 9.13
C GLN A 51 -15.37 -0.03 8.37
N ALA A 52 -14.27 -0.46 9.00
CA ALA A 52 -12.96 -0.50 8.35
C ALA A 52 -12.90 -1.54 7.21
N CYS A 53 -13.66 -2.63 7.30
CA CYS A 53 -13.72 -3.66 6.27
C CYS A 53 -14.68 -3.33 5.12
N ALA A 54 -15.51 -2.29 5.23
CA ALA A 54 -16.47 -1.88 4.23
C ALA A 54 -15.82 -1.04 3.10
N HIS A 55 -14.90 -1.64 2.33
CA HIS A 55 -14.17 -0.94 1.27
C HIS A 55 -15.10 -0.54 0.09
N PRO A 56 -15.00 0.69 -0.45
CA PRO A 56 -15.93 1.19 -1.47
C PRO A 56 -15.82 0.51 -2.84
N ASN A 57 -14.61 0.10 -3.25
CA ASN A 57 -14.33 -0.34 -4.63
C ASN A 57 -13.92 -1.81 -4.78
N TRP A 58 -13.59 -2.50 -3.69
CA TRP A 58 -12.91 -3.80 -3.73
C TRP A 58 -13.51 -4.73 -2.70
N SER A 59 -13.71 -6.00 -3.07
CA SER A 59 -14.04 -7.07 -2.12
C SER A 59 -12.75 -7.81 -1.76
N MET A 60 -12.31 -7.71 -0.51
CA MET A 60 -11.00 -8.18 -0.07
C MET A 60 -11.09 -8.81 1.33
N GLY A 61 -10.03 -9.47 1.78
CA GLY A 61 -9.94 -10.00 3.15
C GLY A 61 -9.90 -8.90 4.21
N ASN A 62 -10.18 -9.24 5.47
CA ASN A 62 -10.27 -8.27 6.56
C ASN A 62 -8.96 -7.49 6.78
N LYS A 63 -7.81 -8.16 6.79
CA LYS A 63 -6.50 -7.53 7.00
C LYS A 63 -6.21 -6.44 5.98
N ILE A 64 -6.32 -6.76 4.69
CA ILE A 64 -6.09 -5.79 3.60
C ILE A 64 -7.14 -4.67 3.60
N SER A 65 -8.37 -4.95 4.02
CA SER A 65 -9.40 -3.91 4.13
C SER A 65 -9.07 -2.91 5.25
N VAL A 66 -8.60 -3.35 6.41
CA VAL A 66 -8.10 -2.48 7.49
C VAL A 66 -6.83 -1.72 7.07
N ASP A 67 -5.91 -2.38 6.37
CA ASP A 67 -4.72 -1.73 5.82
C ASP A 67 -5.08 -0.63 4.80
N SER A 68 -6.11 -0.87 3.98
CA SER A 68 -6.62 0.15 3.06
C SER A 68 -7.27 1.31 3.81
N ALA A 69 -8.07 1.02 4.85
CA ALA A 69 -8.68 2.02 5.71
C ALA A 69 -7.67 2.90 6.44
N SER A 70 -6.51 2.36 6.82
CA SER A 70 -5.42 3.11 7.49
C SER A 70 -4.41 3.71 6.52
N MET A 71 -4.55 3.45 5.21
CA MET A 71 -3.53 3.67 4.18
C MET A 71 -2.20 2.94 4.40
N MET A 72 -2.10 2.02 5.37
CA MET A 72 -0.93 1.15 5.51
C MET A 72 -0.72 0.30 4.25
N ASN A 73 -1.78 -0.14 3.57
CA ASN A 73 -1.68 -0.89 2.31
C ASN A 73 -0.82 -0.13 1.30
N LYS A 74 -1.11 1.16 1.12
CA LYS A 74 -0.37 2.02 0.19
C LYS A 74 1.07 2.26 0.62
N GLY A 75 1.32 2.28 1.93
CA GLY A 75 2.66 2.33 2.49
C GLY A 75 3.47 1.07 2.17
N LEU A 76 2.88 -0.12 2.32
CA LEU A 76 3.50 -1.39 1.98
C LEU A 76 3.75 -1.50 0.47
N GLU A 77 2.79 -1.09 -0.35
CA GLU A 77 2.95 -1.05 -1.80
C GLU A 77 4.04 -0.07 -2.26
N LEU A 78 4.25 1.04 -1.56
CA LEU A 78 5.38 1.95 -1.83
C LEU A 78 6.72 1.25 -1.60
N ILE A 79 6.85 0.53 -0.48
CA ILE A 79 8.05 -0.26 -0.18
C ILE A 79 8.24 -1.33 -1.26
N GLU A 80 7.18 -2.03 -1.65
CA GLU A 80 7.22 -3.04 -2.71
C GLU A 80 7.64 -2.42 -4.06
N ALA A 81 7.12 -1.25 -4.41
CA ALA A 81 7.49 -0.55 -5.65
C ALA A 81 8.99 -0.16 -5.67
N CYS A 82 9.55 0.26 -4.53
CA CYS A 82 11.00 0.50 -4.42
C CYS A 82 11.82 -0.73 -4.82
N TRP A 83 11.42 -1.91 -4.32
CA TRP A 83 12.10 -3.17 -4.62
C TRP A 83 11.86 -3.68 -6.04
N LEU A 84 10.61 -3.66 -6.51
CA LEU A 84 10.23 -4.21 -7.82
C LEU A 84 10.80 -3.41 -8.99
N PHE A 85 10.91 -2.09 -8.83
CA PHE A 85 11.29 -1.17 -9.91
C PHE A 85 12.65 -0.51 -9.70
N ASP A 86 13.37 -0.87 -8.63
CA ASP A 86 14.69 -0.31 -8.30
C ASP A 86 14.65 1.23 -8.22
N VAL A 87 13.68 1.75 -7.47
CA VAL A 87 13.47 3.19 -7.26
C VAL A 87 13.65 3.59 -5.81
N ASN A 88 14.11 4.83 -5.58
CA ASN A 88 14.11 5.40 -4.25
C ASN A 88 12.70 5.83 -3.83
N PRO A 89 12.37 5.83 -2.52
CA PRO A 89 11.08 6.32 -2.03
C PRO A 89 10.75 7.76 -2.47
N THR A 90 11.75 8.60 -2.70
CA THR A 90 11.58 9.98 -3.19
C THR A 90 11.17 10.07 -4.67
N GLN A 91 11.28 8.97 -5.41
CA GLN A 91 10.85 8.84 -6.80
C GLN A 91 9.43 8.26 -6.92
N ILE A 92 8.70 8.12 -5.82
CA ILE A 92 7.31 7.66 -5.79
C ILE A 92 6.45 8.77 -5.17
N ASP A 93 5.45 9.23 -5.91
CA ASP A 93 4.37 10.05 -5.36
C ASP A 93 3.13 9.18 -5.15
N ILE A 94 2.55 9.26 -3.96
CA ILE A 94 1.23 8.68 -3.71
C ILE A 94 0.16 9.68 -4.12
N VAL A 95 -0.82 9.23 -4.90
CA VAL A 95 -1.93 10.07 -5.38
C VAL A 95 -3.25 9.39 -5.01
N VAL A 96 -4.13 10.06 -4.28
CA VAL A 96 -5.44 9.51 -3.99
C VAL A 96 -6.35 9.72 -5.20
N HIS A 97 -6.82 8.60 -5.76
CA HIS A 97 -7.74 8.50 -6.90
C HIS A 97 -8.97 7.66 -6.49
N PRO A 98 -10.04 8.29 -5.98
CA PRO A 98 -11.17 7.60 -5.36
C PRO A 98 -11.94 6.66 -6.28
N GLN A 99 -11.94 6.94 -7.59
CA GLN A 99 -12.65 6.11 -8.56
C GLN A 99 -11.93 4.80 -8.86
N SER A 100 -10.63 4.67 -8.52
CA SER A 100 -9.81 3.48 -8.79
C SER A 100 -9.93 2.97 -10.23
N VAL A 101 -10.03 3.89 -11.20
CA VAL A 101 -10.05 3.57 -12.64
C VAL A 101 -8.64 3.60 -13.21
N ILE A 102 -7.83 4.58 -12.78
CA ILE A 102 -6.38 4.58 -13.01
C ILE A 102 -5.74 3.80 -11.88
N HIS A 103 -5.05 2.72 -12.23
CA HIS A 103 -4.45 1.80 -11.27
C HIS A 103 -3.03 2.19 -10.88
N SER A 104 -2.29 2.93 -11.71
CA SER A 104 -1.09 3.71 -11.37
C SER A 104 -0.53 4.38 -12.64
N LEU A 105 0.45 5.27 -12.49
CA LEU A 105 1.04 6.01 -13.59
C LEU A 105 2.58 6.04 -13.51
N VAL A 106 3.22 6.24 -14.66
CA VAL A 106 4.66 6.43 -14.81
C VAL A 106 4.91 7.75 -15.53
N GLN A 107 5.62 8.67 -14.87
CA GLN A 107 6.03 9.95 -15.42
C GLN A 107 7.42 9.84 -16.05
N TYR A 108 7.58 10.43 -17.23
CA TYR A 108 8.82 10.49 -17.97
C TYR A 108 9.48 11.88 -17.93
N VAL A 109 10.78 11.93 -18.20
CA VAL A 109 11.62 13.14 -18.16
C VAL A 109 11.24 14.18 -19.21
N ASP A 110 10.53 13.78 -20.26
CA ASP A 110 9.99 14.67 -21.30
C ASP A 110 8.65 15.31 -20.88
N GLY A 111 8.15 14.99 -19.68
CA GLY A 111 6.89 15.48 -19.13
C GLY A 111 5.67 14.63 -19.48
N SER A 112 5.82 13.56 -20.28
CA SER A 112 4.73 12.63 -20.55
C SER A 112 4.42 11.76 -19.34
N VAL A 113 3.16 11.33 -19.24
CA VAL A 113 2.69 10.40 -18.20
C VAL A 113 1.92 9.29 -18.89
N LEU A 114 2.32 8.05 -18.63
CA LEU A 114 1.60 6.86 -19.06
C LEU A 114 0.81 6.30 -17.87
N ALA A 115 -0.43 5.91 -18.10
CA ALA A 115 -1.30 5.34 -17.08
C ALA A 115 -1.93 4.05 -17.61
N GLN A 116 -2.08 3.07 -16.73
CA GLN A 116 -2.90 1.89 -17.00
C GLN A 116 -4.26 2.09 -16.33
N MET A 117 -5.33 1.85 -17.11
CA MET A 117 -6.71 2.07 -16.71
C MET A 117 -7.55 0.82 -16.92
N GLY A 118 -8.53 0.62 -16.05
CA GLY A 118 -9.51 -0.45 -16.18
C GLY A 118 -10.53 -0.42 -15.04
N HIS A 119 -11.48 -1.36 -15.06
CA HIS A 119 -12.29 -1.61 -13.88
C HIS A 119 -11.40 -2.11 -12.71
N PRO A 120 -11.79 -1.84 -11.45
CA PRO A 120 -11.14 -2.41 -10.27
C PRO A 120 -11.44 -3.92 -10.19
N ASP A 121 -10.75 -4.71 -11.01
CA ASP A 121 -10.93 -6.15 -11.13
C ASP A 121 -9.59 -6.87 -11.32
N MET A 122 -9.23 -7.71 -10.34
CA MET A 122 -7.96 -8.43 -10.30
C MET A 122 -7.78 -9.44 -11.44
N ARG A 123 -8.83 -9.85 -12.14
CA ARG A 123 -8.70 -10.72 -13.32
C ARG A 123 -7.87 -10.06 -14.41
N THR A 124 -7.87 -8.72 -14.50
CA THR A 124 -7.05 -7.97 -15.47
C THR A 124 -5.55 -8.08 -15.20
N PRO A 125 -5.01 -7.69 -14.02
CA PRO A 125 -3.59 -7.82 -13.75
C PRO A 125 -3.11 -9.28 -13.69
N ILE A 126 -3.97 -10.23 -13.27
CA ILE A 126 -3.68 -11.67 -13.32
C ILE A 126 -3.53 -12.16 -14.76
N ALA A 127 -4.50 -11.84 -15.65
CA ALA A 127 -4.43 -12.23 -17.06
C ALA A 127 -3.21 -11.62 -17.77
N HIS A 128 -2.88 -10.36 -17.45
CA HIS A 128 -1.66 -9.72 -17.94
C HIS A 128 -0.41 -10.47 -17.50
N ALA A 129 -0.27 -10.78 -16.21
CA ALA A 129 0.91 -11.46 -15.68
C ALA A 129 1.09 -12.89 -16.25
N LEU A 130 -0.01 -13.60 -16.52
CA LEU A 130 0.03 -14.96 -17.09
C LEU A 130 0.39 -15.00 -18.57
N ALA A 131 0.07 -13.94 -19.33
CA ALA A 131 0.21 -13.91 -20.77
C ALA A 131 1.36 -13.04 -21.28
N TRP A 132 2.01 -12.26 -20.41
CA TRP A 132 3.06 -11.33 -20.82
C TRP A 132 4.19 -12.04 -21.59
N PRO A 133 4.66 -11.50 -22.75
CA PRO A 133 4.36 -10.17 -23.30
C PRO A 133 3.08 -10.07 -24.15
N GLU A 134 2.37 -11.16 -24.41
CA GLU A 134 1.08 -11.17 -25.09
C GLU A 134 -0.10 -10.79 -24.16
N ARG A 135 -1.32 -10.88 -24.68
CA ARG A 135 -2.58 -10.64 -23.96
C ARG A 135 -3.50 -11.85 -24.12
N ILE A 136 -4.25 -12.15 -23.06
CA ILE A 136 -5.34 -13.14 -23.06
C ILE A 136 -6.64 -12.49 -22.56
N VAL A 137 -7.77 -13.12 -22.87
CA VAL A 137 -9.08 -12.70 -22.36
C VAL A 137 -9.16 -12.98 -20.85
N SER A 138 -9.51 -11.95 -20.07
CA SER A 138 -9.71 -12.05 -18.62
C SER A 138 -11.16 -12.27 -18.19
N GLY A 139 -12.12 -11.97 -19.09
CA GLY A 139 -13.55 -11.96 -18.78
C GLY A 139 -14.02 -10.71 -18.01
N VAL A 140 -13.19 -9.66 -17.95
CA VAL A 140 -13.57 -8.33 -17.44
C VAL A 140 -14.20 -7.52 -18.56
N ASP A 141 -15.23 -6.74 -18.23
CA ASP A 141 -15.91 -5.87 -19.19
C ASP A 141 -15.00 -4.73 -19.68
N ASN A 142 -15.31 -4.18 -20.85
CA ASN A 142 -14.59 -3.03 -21.40
C ASN A 142 -14.93 -1.76 -20.63
N LEU A 143 -13.90 -1.00 -20.25
CA LEU A 143 -14.07 0.29 -19.59
C LEU A 143 -14.76 1.30 -20.53
N ASN A 144 -15.89 1.86 -20.09
CA ASN A 144 -16.55 2.97 -20.77
C ASN A 144 -16.19 4.32 -20.12
N LEU A 145 -15.27 5.07 -20.72
CA LEU A 145 -14.84 6.38 -20.19
C LEU A 145 -15.94 7.43 -20.15
N ILE A 146 -16.95 7.34 -21.04
CA ILE A 146 -18.09 8.26 -21.04
C ILE A 146 -18.97 8.00 -19.81
N GLU A 147 -19.13 6.75 -19.41
CA GLU A 147 -19.87 6.37 -18.19
C GLU A 147 -19.09 6.71 -16.91
N VAL A 148 -17.76 6.53 -16.92
CA VAL A 148 -16.90 6.97 -15.81
C VAL A 148 -17.03 8.48 -15.58
N ALA A 149 -17.06 9.26 -16.67
CA ALA A 149 -17.28 10.71 -16.76
C ALA A 149 -16.26 11.61 -16.04
N ARG A 150 -15.78 11.23 -14.86
CA ARG A 150 -14.93 12.04 -13.99
C ARG A 150 -13.86 11.20 -13.31
N LEU A 151 -12.65 11.73 -13.28
CA LEU A 151 -11.48 11.19 -12.57
C LEU A 151 -10.95 12.29 -11.66
N ASP A 152 -10.94 12.07 -10.36
CA ASP A 152 -10.41 13.02 -9.38
C ASP A 152 -9.06 12.55 -8.83
N PHE A 153 -8.20 13.50 -8.49
CA PHE A 153 -6.89 13.27 -7.90
C PHE A 153 -6.64 14.27 -6.78
N GLU A 154 -6.11 13.79 -5.66
CA GLU A 154 -5.74 14.61 -4.52
C GLU A 154 -4.47 14.07 -3.85
N ALA A 155 -3.81 14.93 -3.05
CA ALA A 155 -2.68 14.51 -2.23
C ALA A 155 -3.19 13.65 -1.04
N PRO A 156 -2.42 12.65 -0.58
CA PRO A 156 -2.78 11.88 0.61
C PRO A 156 -2.76 12.74 1.86
N ASP A 157 -3.69 12.48 2.77
CA ASP A 157 -3.76 13.16 4.07
C ASP A 157 -2.81 12.50 5.08
N LEU A 158 -1.58 13.01 5.15
CA LEU A 158 -0.55 12.48 6.06
C LEU A 158 -0.81 12.80 7.54
N ILE A 159 -1.74 13.72 7.84
CA ILE A 159 -2.09 14.08 9.22
C ILE A 159 -3.04 13.03 9.78
N ASN A 160 -4.06 12.66 9.01
CA ASN A 160 -5.09 11.73 9.46
C ASN A 160 -4.75 10.25 9.19
N PHE A 161 -3.80 9.96 8.31
CA PHE A 161 -3.33 8.59 8.00
C PHE A 161 -1.84 8.39 8.35
N PRO A 162 -1.47 8.39 9.65
CA PRO A 162 -0.08 8.30 10.09
C PRO A 162 0.62 6.99 9.71
N CYS A 163 -0.12 5.89 9.49
CA CYS A 163 0.46 4.63 8.97
C CYS A 163 1.24 4.84 7.68
N LEU A 164 0.77 5.75 6.81
CA LEU A 164 1.48 6.05 5.57
C LEU A 164 2.82 6.77 5.83
N VAL A 165 2.87 7.64 6.83
CA VAL A 165 4.12 8.30 7.27
C VAL A 165 5.11 7.28 7.80
N LEU A 166 4.66 6.34 8.63
CA LEU A 166 5.50 5.26 9.18
C LEU A 166 6.07 4.38 8.08
N ALA A 167 5.28 4.05 7.06
CA ALA A 167 5.75 3.28 5.92
C ALA A 167 6.77 4.04 5.06
N LEU A 168 6.57 5.34 4.83
CA LEU A 168 7.54 6.20 4.16
C LEU A 168 8.87 6.26 4.93
N GLU A 169 8.81 6.31 6.26
CA GLU A 169 9.99 6.27 7.13
C GLU A 169 10.70 4.92 7.03
N ALA A 170 9.96 3.80 7.14
CA ALA A 170 10.52 2.45 6.98
C ALA A 170 11.20 2.27 5.62
N ALA A 171 10.58 2.76 4.54
CA ALA A 171 11.14 2.72 3.19
C ALA A 171 12.45 3.50 3.08
N ARG A 172 12.55 4.66 3.77
CA ARG A 172 13.78 5.48 3.79
C ARG A 172 14.88 4.87 4.65
N LEU A 173 14.53 4.27 5.79
CA LEU A 173 15.49 3.62 6.68
C LEU A 173 16.11 2.38 6.04
N GLY A 174 15.35 1.66 5.21
CA GLY A 174 15.79 0.41 4.59
C GLY A 174 16.03 -0.68 5.64
N GLN A 175 17.03 -1.53 5.42
CA GLN A 175 17.39 -2.59 6.36
C GLN A 175 16.19 -3.49 6.68
N ASN A 176 16.09 -3.97 7.91
CA ASN A 176 14.94 -4.71 8.38
C ASN A 176 13.78 -3.82 8.87
N ALA A 177 13.81 -2.48 8.68
CA ALA A 177 12.72 -1.60 9.11
C ALA A 177 11.37 -1.93 8.45
N PRO A 178 11.29 -2.22 7.13
CA PRO A 178 10.06 -2.71 6.50
C PRO A 178 9.52 -4.01 7.11
N ALA A 179 10.41 -4.93 7.52
CA ALA A 179 9.99 -6.18 8.15
C ALA A 179 9.39 -5.93 9.54
N VAL A 180 9.99 -5.02 10.33
CA VAL A 180 9.45 -4.59 11.62
C VAL A 180 8.09 -3.92 11.45
N LEU A 181 7.96 -2.99 10.49
CA LEU A 181 6.71 -2.30 10.16
C LEU A 181 5.60 -3.32 9.83
N ASN A 182 5.87 -4.25 8.91
CA ASN A 182 4.88 -5.26 8.50
C ASN A 182 4.45 -6.14 9.68
N ALA A 183 5.42 -6.68 10.43
CA ALA A 183 5.16 -7.57 11.55
C ALA A 183 4.35 -6.88 12.66
N ALA A 184 4.69 -5.63 12.97
CA ALA A 184 3.95 -4.83 13.94
C ALA A 184 2.54 -4.51 13.46
N ASN A 185 2.38 -4.16 12.18
CA ASN A 185 1.09 -3.87 11.59
C ASN A 185 0.16 -5.08 11.63
N GLU A 186 0.65 -6.27 11.30
CA GLU A 186 -0.17 -7.50 11.37
C GLU A 186 -0.71 -7.75 12.78
N VAL A 187 0.13 -7.58 13.81
CA VAL A 187 -0.29 -7.77 15.21
C VAL A 187 -1.28 -6.68 15.65
N ALA A 188 -1.06 -5.42 15.22
CA ALA A 188 -1.93 -4.30 15.54
C ALA A 188 -3.31 -4.44 14.86
N VAL A 189 -3.34 -4.79 13.58
CA VAL A 189 -4.58 -5.02 12.82
C VAL A 189 -5.37 -6.18 13.42
N GLU A 190 -4.72 -7.28 13.76
CA GLU A 190 -5.40 -8.42 14.42
C GLU A 190 -6.01 -7.99 15.76
N ALA A 191 -5.29 -7.21 16.56
CA ALA A 191 -5.82 -6.70 17.82
C ALA A 191 -7.02 -5.75 17.62
N PHE A 192 -6.99 -4.89 16.60
CA PHE A 192 -8.13 -4.05 16.23
C PHE A 192 -9.33 -4.88 15.78
N LEU A 193 -9.12 -5.87 14.91
CA LEU A 193 -10.17 -6.79 14.43
C LEU A 193 -10.80 -7.58 15.58
N GLN A 194 -10.03 -7.90 16.62
CA GLN A 194 -10.50 -8.55 17.85
C GLN A 194 -11.14 -7.57 18.86
N GLY A 195 -11.21 -6.28 18.56
CA GLY A 195 -11.78 -5.24 19.43
C GLY A 195 -10.94 -4.91 20.66
N ARG A 196 -9.66 -5.30 20.68
CA ARG A 196 -8.73 -5.09 21.80
C ARG A 196 -8.15 -3.68 21.82
N ILE A 197 -7.99 -3.07 20.65
CA ILE A 197 -7.50 -1.68 20.49
C ILE A 197 -8.41 -0.89 19.54
N ASP A 198 -8.37 0.44 19.63
CA ASP A 198 -9.03 1.36 18.71
C ASP A 198 -8.31 1.38 17.35
N PHE A 199 -9.01 1.78 16.29
CA PHE A 199 -8.41 1.92 14.96
C PHE A 199 -7.21 2.88 14.95
N THR A 200 -7.31 4.01 15.65
CA THR A 200 -6.22 5.00 15.72
C THR A 200 -4.99 4.48 16.47
N GLN A 201 -5.14 3.44 17.30
CA GLN A 201 -4.03 2.82 18.03
C GLN A 201 -3.20 1.88 17.14
N ILE A 202 -3.65 1.54 15.93
CA ILE A 202 -2.84 0.74 14.98
C ILE A 202 -1.51 1.44 14.70
N ALA A 203 -1.57 2.73 14.35
CA ALA A 203 -0.37 3.52 14.08
C ALA A 203 0.51 3.68 15.33
N GLU A 204 -0.10 3.82 16.51
CA GLU A 204 0.62 3.92 17.79
C GLU A 204 1.43 2.64 18.07
N VAL A 205 0.84 1.46 17.91
CA VAL A 205 1.53 0.17 18.09
C VAL A 205 2.69 0.02 17.11
N VAL A 206 2.47 0.37 15.83
CA VAL A 206 3.51 0.26 14.80
C VAL A 206 4.67 1.22 15.10
N GLN A 207 4.36 2.48 15.44
CA GLN A 207 5.35 3.49 15.79
C GLN A 207 6.20 3.05 16.98
N GLU A 208 5.59 2.57 18.06
CA GLU A 208 6.30 2.09 19.25
C GLU A 208 7.17 0.87 18.96
N SER A 209 6.69 -0.03 18.10
CA SER A 209 7.45 -1.21 17.69
C SER A 209 8.70 -0.83 16.88
N MET A 210 8.56 0.15 15.97
CA MET A 210 9.68 0.67 15.18
C MET A 210 10.67 1.48 16.04
N PHE A 211 10.18 2.34 16.93
CA PHE A 211 11.03 3.20 17.77
C PHE A 211 11.98 2.41 18.67
N ASN A 212 11.52 1.27 19.19
CA ASN A 212 12.30 0.44 20.09
C ASN A 212 13.16 -0.61 19.37
N PHE A 213 13.15 -0.65 18.04
CA PHE A 213 13.90 -1.63 17.26
C PHE A 213 15.27 -1.11 16.86
N ASN A 214 16.29 -1.96 16.97
CA ASN A 214 17.61 -1.66 16.41
C ASN A 214 17.68 -2.22 14.98
N PHE A 215 17.69 -1.33 13.99
CA PHE A 215 17.69 -1.73 12.59
C PHE A 215 19.05 -2.25 12.14
N THR A 216 19.03 -3.32 11.36
CA THR A 216 20.20 -3.97 10.77
C THR A 216 19.83 -4.57 9.43
N GLU A 217 20.73 -4.55 8.45
CA GLU A 217 20.50 -5.23 7.16
C GLU A 217 20.52 -6.76 7.37
N PRO A 218 19.42 -7.47 7.10
CA PRO A 218 19.39 -8.92 7.21
C PRO A 218 20.08 -9.55 5.99
N ASP A 219 21.10 -10.39 6.22
CA ASP A 219 21.82 -11.09 5.15
C ASP A 219 21.33 -12.54 4.92
N THR A 220 20.37 -12.99 5.72
CA THR A 220 19.80 -14.35 5.71
C THR A 220 18.29 -14.32 5.97
N LEU A 221 17.60 -15.35 5.48
CA LEU A 221 16.16 -15.50 5.72
C LEU A 221 15.86 -15.66 7.23
N GLU A 222 16.74 -16.35 7.95
CA GLU A 222 16.62 -16.56 9.39
C GLU A 222 16.63 -15.23 10.16
N LEU A 223 17.45 -14.25 9.75
CA LEU A 223 17.45 -12.92 10.36
C LEU A 223 16.19 -12.11 10.03
N VAL A 224 15.59 -12.30 8.85
CA VAL A 224 14.27 -11.73 8.52
C VAL A 224 13.19 -12.32 9.43
N GLN A 225 13.19 -13.65 9.62
CA GLN A 225 12.25 -14.35 10.49
C GLN A 225 12.42 -13.96 11.96
N ASP A 226 13.66 -13.85 12.45
CA ASP A 226 13.95 -13.39 13.80
C ASP A 226 13.53 -11.92 14.01
N THR A 227 13.71 -11.06 13.01
CA THR A 227 13.19 -9.69 13.02
C THR A 227 11.67 -9.69 13.19
N ASP A 228 10.95 -10.46 12.36
CA ASP A 228 9.49 -10.59 12.44
C ASP A 228 9.05 -11.05 13.84
N ILE A 229 9.64 -12.13 14.38
CA ILE A 229 9.31 -12.66 15.71
C ILE A 229 9.53 -11.61 16.81
N LYS A 230 10.66 -10.89 16.77
CA LYS A 230 10.98 -9.84 17.75
C LYS A 230 10.00 -8.68 17.67
N ALA A 231 9.67 -8.22 16.46
CA ALA A 231 8.72 -7.15 16.23
C ALA A 231 7.33 -7.54 16.76
N ARG A 232 6.83 -8.73 16.41
CA ARG A 232 5.54 -9.24 16.92
C ARG A 232 5.49 -9.30 18.44
N ARG A 233 6.57 -9.76 19.08
CA ARG A 233 6.66 -9.81 20.55
C ARG A 233 6.62 -8.41 21.17
N ALA A 234 7.35 -7.45 20.59
CA ALA A 234 7.33 -6.06 21.03
C ALA A 234 5.94 -5.45 20.90
N SER A 235 5.28 -5.62 19.75
CA SER A 235 3.92 -5.12 19.51
C SER A 235 2.92 -5.73 20.49
N ALA A 236 2.95 -7.05 20.70
CA ALA A 236 2.07 -7.72 21.65
C ALA A 236 2.28 -7.24 23.10
N THR A 237 3.53 -7.00 23.50
CA THR A 237 3.87 -6.46 24.82
C THR A 237 3.32 -5.05 25.00
N TYR A 238 3.39 -4.22 23.96
CA TYR A 238 2.84 -2.87 23.99
C TYR A 238 1.30 -2.89 24.05
N ILE A 239 0.66 -3.71 23.20
CA ILE A 239 -0.81 -3.88 23.20
C ILE A 239 -1.33 -4.29 24.58
N SER A 240 -0.68 -5.21 25.29
CA SER A 240 -1.12 -5.61 26.65
C SER A 240 -1.15 -4.49 27.69
N ARG A 241 -0.54 -3.33 27.39
CA ARG A 241 -0.54 -2.14 28.25
C ARG A 241 -1.63 -1.14 27.89
N ILE A 242 -2.14 -1.20 26.66
CA ILE A 242 -3.07 -0.21 26.09
C ILE A 242 -4.42 -0.82 25.68
N GLU A 243 -4.56 -2.14 25.68
CA GLU A 243 -5.80 -2.83 25.32
C GLU A 243 -6.93 -2.54 26.32
N ARG A 244 -8.16 -2.59 25.81
CA ARG A 244 -9.40 -2.29 26.53
C ARG A 244 -9.77 -3.35 27.58
#